data_AF-Q75LD2-F1
#
_entry.id   AF-Q75LD2-F1
#
_cell.length_a   1.000
_cell.length_b   1.000
_cell.length_c   1.000
_cell.angle_alpha   90.00
_cell.angle_beta   90.00
_cell.angle_gamma   90.00
#
_symmetry.space_group_name_H-M   'P 1'
#
loop_
_entity.id
_entity.type
_entity.pdbx_description
1 polymer ?
#
loop_
_entity_poly.entity_id
_entity_poly.type
_entity_poly.pdbx_seq_one_letter_code
_entity_poly.pdbx_strand_id
1 'polypeptide(L)'
;MEARGDLRSILPYLPVVLRGGALFWPPAAQEALKALALGPDVSRVSSGDVLADALTDLRLALNLDPLPRRAAEGFALFFDDLLSRAQARDWFDHVAPSLARLLLRLPTLLEGHYRAAGDEARGLRILSSQDAGLVLLSQELAAALLACALFCLFPTADRAEACLPAINFDSLFAALCYNSRQSQEQKVRCLVHYFDRVTASTPTGSVSFERKVLPRRPESDGITYPDMDTWMKSGVPLCTFR
;
A
#
# COMPACT_ATOMS: atom_id res chain seq x y z
N MET A 1 14.17 1.66 -17.86
CA MET A 1 13.09 1.19 -16.99
C MET A 1 12.24 0.12 -17.65
N GLU A 2 11.85 0.27 -18.92
CA GLU A 2 10.96 -0.66 -19.61
C GLU A 2 11.44 -2.12 -19.69
N ALA A 3 12.75 -2.39 -19.65
CA ALA A 3 13.31 -3.75 -19.72
C ALA A 3 13.27 -4.53 -18.38
N ARG A 4 12.89 -3.88 -17.28
CA ARG A 4 12.98 -4.44 -15.93
C ARG A 4 11.87 -5.45 -15.64
N GLY A 5 12.23 -6.71 -15.42
CA GLY A 5 11.30 -7.79 -15.09
C GLY A 5 10.58 -7.58 -13.76
N ASP A 6 11.29 -7.04 -12.76
CA ASP A 6 10.73 -6.68 -11.45
C ASP A 6 9.59 -5.66 -11.60
N LEU A 7 9.84 -4.51 -12.24
CA LEU A 7 8.81 -3.50 -12.48
C LEU A 7 7.64 -4.04 -13.31
N ARG A 8 7.92 -4.77 -14.40
CA ARG A 8 6.86 -5.33 -15.26
C ARG A 8 5.88 -6.23 -14.48
N SER A 9 6.38 -6.97 -13.49
CA SER A 9 5.54 -7.86 -12.68
C SER A 9 4.50 -7.12 -11.83
N ILE A 10 4.84 -5.93 -11.33
CA ILE A 10 3.99 -5.17 -10.39
C ILE A 10 3.23 -4.03 -11.07
N LEU A 11 3.71 -3.53 -12.22
CA LEU A 11 3.15 -2.36 -12.90
C LEU A 11 1.63 -2.43 -13.15
N PRO A 12 1.02 -3.57 -13.56
CA PRO A 12 -0.44 -3.68 -13.70
C PRO A 12 -1.22 -3.40 -12.40
N TYR A 13 -0.57 -3.50 -11.25
CA TYR A 13 -1.15 -3.33 -9.92
C TYR A 13 -0.73 -2.01 -9.26
N LEU A 14 -0.13 -1.07 -10.00
CA LEU A 14 0.21 0.26 -9.52
C LEU A 14 -0.70 1.32 -10.16
N PRO A 15 -0.99 2.44 -9.47
CA PRO A 15 -1.86 3.50 -9.98
C PRO A 15 -1.15 4.46 -10.94
N VAL A 16 0.01 4.06 -11.49
CA VAL A 16 0.85 4.86 -12.37
C VAL A 16 1.04 4.16 -13.71
N VAL A 17 1.27 4.93 -14.76
CA VAL A 17 1.51 4.43 -16.11
C VAL A 17 2.96 4.64 -16.50
N LEU A 18 3.53 3.69 -17.24
CA LEU A 18 4.86 3.81 -17.84
C LEU A 18 4.73 4.32 -19.27
N ARG A 19 5.36 5.46 -19.59
CA ARG A 19 5.38 6.04 -20.94
C ARG A 19 6.77 6.60 -21.25
N GLY A 20 7.39 6.18 -22.35
CA GLY A 20 8.70 6.67 -22.76
C GLY A 20 9.79 6.46 -21.70
N GLY A 21 9.74 5.33 -20.99
CA GLY A 21 10.71 5.00 -19.94
C GLY A 21 10.54 5.68 -18.57
N ALA A 22 9.52 6.53 -18.39
CA ALA A 22 9.24 7.24 -17.14
C ALA A 22 7.82 6.93 -16.61
N LEU A 23 7.66 7.01 -15.28
CA LEU A 23 6.40 6.74 -14.60
C LEU A 23 5.60 8.03 -14.38
N PHE A 24 4.28 7.96 -14.54
CA PHE A 24 3.39 9.11 -14.40
C PHE A 24 2.05 8.72 -13.78
N TRP A 25 1.43 9.67 -13.10
CA TRP A 25 -0.01 9.62 -12.87
C TRP A 25 -0.76 9.93 -14.17
N PRO A 26 -1.91 9.31 -14.44
CA PRO A 26 -2.82 9.79 -15.48
C PRO A 26 -3.17 11.28 -15.25
N PRO A 27 -3.25 12.12 -16.29
CA PRO A 27 -3.37 13.58 -16.13
C PRO A 27 -4.52 14.02 -15.22
N ALA A 28 -5.72 13.42 -15.36
CA ALA A 28 -6.87 13.75 -14.52
C ALA A 28 -6.62 13.42 -13.03
N ALA A 29 -6.03 12.26 -12.74
CA ALA A 29 -5.67 11.88 -11.37
C ALA A 29 -4.58 12.79 -10.80
N GLN A 30 -3.61 13.20 -11.63
CA GLN A 30 -2.55 14.12 -11.23
C GLN A 30 -3.13 15.50 -10.83
N GLU A 31 -4.07 16.05 -11.59
CA GLU A 31 -4.70 17.33 -11.25
C GLU A 31 -5.52 17.25 -9.97
N ALA A 32 -6.27 16.17 -9.75
CA ALA A 32 -6.99 15.95 -8.50
C ALA A 32 -6.04 15.85 -7.29
N LEU A 33 -4.92 15.13 -7.43
CA LEU A 33 -3.89 15.05 -6.38
C LEU A 33 -3.22 16.42 -6.13
N LYS A 34 -2.98 17.23 -7.17
CA LYS A 34 -2.47 18.60 -7.02
C LYS A 34 -3.44 19.48 -6.24
N ALA A 35 -4.73 19.43 -6.56
CA ALA A 35 -5.75 20.18 -5.83
C ALA A 35 -5.74 19.78 -4.34
N LEU A 36 -5.74 18.47 -4.04
CA LEU A 36 -5.70 17.96 -2.67
C LEU A 36 -4.43 18.38 -1.92
N ALA A 37 -3.28 18.37 -2.61
CA ALA A 37 -1.99 18.80 -2.06
C ALA A 37 -1.92 20.30 -1.69
N LEU A 38 -2.78 21.12 -2.27
CA LEU A 38 -2.89 22.56 -1.98
C LEU A 38 -3.79 22.87 -0.77
N GLY A 39 -4.45 21.86 -0.19
CA GLY A 39 -5.27 22.02 1.02
C GLY A 39 -6.78 22.14 0.76
N PRO A 40 -7.58 22.23 1.84
CA PRO A 40 -9.03 22.27 1.75
C PRO A 40 -9.58 23.54 1.08
N ASP A 41 -8.88 24.68 1.13
CA ASP A 41 -9.31 25.91 0.45
C ASP A 41 -9.37 25.77 -1.08
N VAL A 42 -8.52 24.90 -1.65
CA VAL A 42 -8.47 24.62 -3.09
C VAL A 42 -9.24 23.36 -3.45
N SER A 43 -9.01 22.27 -2.73
CA SER A 43 -9.64 20.97 -3.04
C SER A 43 -11.08 20.84 -2.54
N ARG A 44 -11.50 21.69 -1.59
CA ARG A 44 -12.76 21.60 -0.84
C ARG A 44 -12.92 20.33 0.02
N VAL A 45 -11.90 19.47 0.10
CA VAL A 45 -11.93 18.24 0.90
C VAL A 45 -11.66 18.59 2.37
N SER A 46 -12.75 18.82 3.13
CA SER A 46 -12.70 19.23 4.53
C SER A 46 -13.43 18.29 5.51
N SER A 47 -13.92 17.16 5.02
CA SER A 47 -14.72 16.19 5.76
C SER A 47 -14.64 14.80 5.12
N GLY A 48 -15.05 13.77 5.85
CA GLY A 48 -14.98 12.37 5.44
C GLY A 48 -15.88 12.03 4.26
N ASP A 49 -17.09 12.61 4.23
CA ASP A 49 -18.01 12.52 3.09
C ASP A 49 -17.40 13.12 1.80
N VAL A 50 -16.87 14.34 1.85
CA VAL A 50 -16.25 15.01 0.70
C VAL A 50 -14.95 14.31 0.29
N LEU A 51 -14.21 13.74 1.25
CA LEU A 51 -13.06 12.88 0.93
C LEU A 51 -13.51 11.64 0.15
N ALA A 52 -14.59 10.97 0.57
CA ALA A 52 -15.10 9.79 -0.13
C ALA A 52 -15.52 10.10 -1.58
N ASP A 53 -16.13 11.27 -1.82
CA ASP A 53 -16.43 11.77 -3.16
C ASP A 53 -15.15 12.01 -3.97
N ALA A 54 -14.16 12.70 -3.39
CA ALA A 54 -12.88 12.95 -4.05
C ALA A 54 -12.11 11.64 -4.37
N LEU A 55 -12.18 10.64 -3.50
CA LEU A 55 -11.61 9.32 -3.76
C LEU A 55 -12.36 8.57 -4.87
N THR A 56 -13.67 8.76 -4.97
CA THR A 56 -14.47 8.22 -6.08
C THR A 56 -14.03 8.84 -7.41
N ASP A 57 -13.91 10.16 -7.47
CA ASP A 57 -13.44 10.86 -8.67
C ASP A 57 -12.01 10.48 -9.06
N LEU A 58 -11.11 10.35 -8.09
CA LEU A 58 -9.74 9.86 -8.30
C LEU A 58 -9.72 8.45 -8.89
N ARG A 59 -10.55 7.54 -8.39
CA ARG A 59 -10.66 6.17 -8.92
C ARG A 59 -11.17 6.16 -10.35
N LEU A 60 -12.19 6.97 -10.66
CA LEU A 60 -12.69 7.12 -12.03
C LEU A 60 -11.62 7.70 -12.97
N ALA A 61 -10.82 8.67 -12.50
CA ALA A 61 -9.69 9.23 -13.25
C ALA A 61 -8.57 8.21 -13.53
N LEU A 62 -8.51 7.12 -12.77
CA LEU A 62 -7.61 5.98 -12.96
C LEU A 62 -8.23 4.84 -13.79
N ASN A 63 -9.45 5.02 -14.32
CA ASN A 63 -10.27 3.96 -14.95
C ASN A 63 -10.53 2.76 -14.02
N LEU A 64 -10.76 3.03 -12.73
CA LEU A 64 -11.17 2.03 -11.75
C LEU A 64 -12.66 2.18 -11.44
N ASP A 65 -13.27 1.11 -10.89
CA ASP A 65 -14.63 1.18 -10.35
C ASP A 65 -14.72 2.28 -9.27
N PRO A 66 -15.88 2.95 -9.10
CA PRO A 66 -16.06 3.94 -8.05
C PRO A 66 -15.81 3.34 -6.65
N LEU A 67 -15.55 4.20 -5.66
CA LEU A 67 -15.39 3.74 -4.29
C LEU A 67 -16.67 2.99 -3.87
N PRO A 68 -16.59 1.76 -3.31
CA PRO A 68 -17.78 1.06 -2.87
C PRO A 68 -18.57 1.90 -1.86
N ARG A 69 -19.89 1.99 -2.02
CA ARG A 69 -20.76 2.82 -1.16
C ARG A 69 -20.50 2.63 0.34
N ARG A 70 -20.32 1.38 0.77
CA ARG A 70 -20.04 1.04 2.18
C ARG A 70 -18.69 1.60 2.66
N ALA A 71 -17.68 1.61 1.80
CA ALA A 71 -16.40 2.22 2.12
C ALA A 71 -16.55 3.74 2.25
N ALA A 72 -17.26 4.39 1.32
CA ALA A 72 -17.57 5.82 1.39
C ALA A 72 -18.28 6.20 2.70
N GLU A 73 -19.33 5.45 3.08
CA GLU A 73 -20.02 5.59 4.36
C GLU A 73 -19.07 5.41 5.55
N GLY A 74 -18.11 4.49 5.46
CA GLY A 74 -17.11 4.25 6.50
C GLY A 74 -16.09 5.38 6.64
N PHE A 75 -15.69 6.02 5.53
CA PHE A 75 -14.84 7.22 5.56
C PHE A 75 -15.56 8.38 6.25
N ALA A 76 -16.80 8.66 5.85
CA ALA A 76 -17.65 9.67 6.47
C ALA A 76 -17.80 9.40 7.98
N LEU A 77 -18.26 8.20 8.35
CA LEU A 77 -18.42 7.80 9.76
C LEU A 77 -17.14 8.01 10.58
N PHE A 78 -15.99 7.60 10.06
CA PHE A 78 -14.74 7.74 10.81
C PHE A 78 -14.33 9.20 11.03
N PHE A 79 -14.26 9.98 9.95
CA PHE A 79 -13.73 11.35 10.02
C PHE A 79 -14.73 12.36 10.55
N ASP A 80 -16.02 12.17 10.32
CA ASP A 80 -17.07 13.12 10.66
C ASP A 80 -17.68 12.84 12.05
N ASP A 81 -17.78 11.55 12.45
CA ASP A 81 -18.45 11.16 13.70
C ASP A 81 -17.50 10.59 14.77
N LEU A 82 -16.54 9.73 14.40
CA LEU A 82 -15.71 9.02 15.37
C LEU A 82 -14.47 9.83 15.79
N LEU A 83 -13.88 10.60 14.89
CA LEU A 83 -12.75 11.46 15.18
C LEU A 83 -13.23 12.76 15.86
N SER A 84 -12.51 13.28 16.85
CA SER A 84 -12.90 14.56 17.44
C SER A 84 -12.79 15.67 16.39
N ARG A 85 -13.67 16.68 16.44
CA ARG A 85 -13.69 17.78 15.47
C ARG A 85 -12.32 18.46 15.29
N ALA A 86 -11.54 18.60 16.37
CA ALA A 86 -10.20 19.17 16.32
C ALA A 86 -9.22 18.27 15.55
N GLN A 87 -9.24 16.97 15.80
CA GLN A 87 -8.41 15.99 15.10
C GLN A 87 -8.79 15.85 13.63
N ALA A 88 -10.09 15.86 13.31
CA ALA A 88 -10.57 15.81 11.94
C ALA A 88 -10.10 17.03 11.15
N ARG A 89 -10.29 18.23 11.72
CA ARG A 89 -9.80 19.46 11.12
C ARG A 89 -8.29 19.42 10.87
N ASP A 90 -7.49 19.04 11.88
CA ASP A 90 -6.04 18.94 11.73
C ASP A 90 -5.63 17.94 10.64
N TRP A 91 -6.34 16.81 10.54
CA TRP A 91 -6.11 15.83 9.50
C TRP A 91 -6.36 16.38 8.09
N PHE A 92 -7.47 17.09 7.87
CA PHE A 92 -7.80 17.69 6.57
C PHE A 92 -6.93 18.92 6.24
N ASP A 93 -6.52 19.70 7.24
CA ASP A 93 -5.67 20.88 7.07
C ASP A 93 -4.21 20.49 6.75
N HIS A 94 -3.69 19.39 7.33
CA HIS A 94 -2.26 19.07 7.28
C HIS A 94 -1.93 17.68 6.73
N VAL A 95 -2.61 16.62 7.20
CA VAL A 95 -2.24 15.23 6.89
C VAL A 95 -2.67 14.87 5.46
N ALA A 96 -3.93 15.07 5.09
CA ALA A 96 -4.45 14.74 3.76
C ALA A 96 -3.67 15.44 2.63
N PRO A 97 -3.40 16.76 2.71
CA PRO A 97 -2.61 17.46 1.70
C PRO A 97 -1.16 16.95 1.65
N SER A 98 -0.58 16.59 2.79
CA SER A 98 0.78 16.02 2.84
C SER A 98 0.86 14.63 2.23
N LEU A 99 -0.17 13.79 2.43
CA LEU A 99 -0.29 12.51 1.73
C LEU A 99 -0.44 12.70 0.21
N ALA A 100 -1.23 13.67 -0.24
CA ALA A 100 -1.34 14.00 -1.65
C ALA A 100 0.00 14.45 -2.25
N ARG A 101 0.78 15.28 -1.53
CA ARG A 101 2.17 15.63 -1.92
C ARG A 101 3.08 14.41 -2.01
N LEU A 102 2.97 13.47 -1.07
CA LEU A 102 3.72 12.21 -1.11
C LEU A 102 3.32 11.36 -2.33
N LEU A 103 2.03 11.26 -2.64
CA LEU A 103 1.52 10.56 -3.82
C LEU A 103 1.98 11.20 -5.14
N LEU A 104 2.03 12.54 -5.23
CA LEU A 104 2.59 13.24 -6.38
C LEU A 104 4.08 12.89 -6.61
N ARG A 105 4.81 12.54 -5.55
CA ARG A 105 6.21 12.07 -5.63
C ARG A 105 6.34 10.58 -5.94
N LEU A 106 5.26 9.79 -5.85
CA LEU A 106 5.29 8.33 -6.05
C LEU A 106 6.03 7.90 -7.33
N PRO A 107 5.81 8.51 -8.51
CA PRO A 107 6.55 8.14 -9.70
C PRO A 107 8.05 8.29 -9.49
N THR A 108 8.52 9.49 -9.09
CA THR A 108 9.96 9.74 -8.83
C THR A 108 10.56 8.83 -7.76
N LEU A 109 9.79 8.47 -6.72
CA LEU A 109 10.20 7.52 -5.69
C LEU A 109 10.40 6.11 -6.26
N LEU A 110 9.48 5.65 -7.12
CA LEU A 110 9.61 4.37 -7.82
C LEU A 110 10.82 4.38 -8.76
N GLU A 111 11.03 5.44 -9.54
CA GLU A 111 12.18 5.53 -10.44
C GLU A 111 13.52 5.52 -9.67
N GLY A 112 13.59 6.26 -8.57
CA GLY A 112 14.73 6.26 -7.64
C GLY A 112 14.98 4.88 -7.05
N HIS A 113 13.92 4.20 -6.62
CA HIS A 113 13.96 2.84 -6.08
C HIS A 113 14.53 1.83 -7.08
N TYR A 114 14.02 1.76 -8.30
CA TYR A 114 14.56 0.85 -9.32
C TYR A 114 15.98 1.23 -9.74
N ARG A 115 16.36 2.52 -9.72
CA ARG A 115 17.75 2.93 -9.96
C ARG A 115 18.68 2.42 -8.86
N ALA A 116 18.28 2.55 -7.59
CA ALA A 116 19.05 2.12 -6.44
C ALA A 116 19.18 0.59 -6.32
N ALA A 117 18.16 -0.17 -6.76
CA ALA A 117 18.19 -1.63 -6.74
C ALA A 117 19.27 -2.24 -7.66
N GLY A 118 19.81 -1.47 -8.63
CA GLY A 118 20.78 -1.98 -9.59
C GLY A 118 20.26 -3.20 -10.34
N ASP A 119 21.15 -4.05 -10.87
CA ASP A 119 20.74 -5.26 -11.61
C ASP A 119 20.22 -6.38 -10.68
N GLU A 120 20.25 -6.16 -9.37
CA GLU A 120 19.64 -7.07 -8.41
C GLU A 120 18.11 -6.97 -8.51
N ALA A 121 17.43 -8.11 -8.61
CA ALA A 121 15.97 -8.21 -8.62
C ALA A 121 15.35 -7.93 -7.22
N ARG A 122 15.78 -6.84 -6.59
CA ARG A 122 15.35 -6.35 -5.26
C ARG A 122 14.39 -5.16 -5.34
N GLY A 123 14.07 -4.71 -6.57
CA GLY A 123 13.04 -3.73 -6.84
C GLY A 123 11.64 -4.21 -6.38
N LEU A 124 10.67 -3.30 -6.41
CA LEU A 124 9.29 -3.66 -6.06
C LEU A 124 8.78 -4.64 -7.13
N ARG A 125 8.35 -5.82 -6.71
CA ARG A 125 7.86 -6.88 -7.62
C ARG A 125 6.85 -7.77 -6.93
N ILE A 126 6.12 -8.56 -7.72
CA ILE A 126 5.31 -9.64 -7.20
C ILE A 126 6.24 -10.81 -6.80
N LEU A 127 6.13 -11.26 -5.54
CA LEU A 127 6.76 -12.49 -5.05
C LEU A 127 5.75 -13.65 -5.14
N SER A 128 5.60 -14.17 -6.36
CA SER A 128 4.62 -15.19 -6.72
C SER A 128 4.75 -16.48 -5.89
N SER A 129 3.72 -17.34 -5.95
CA SER A 129 3.82 -18.67 -5.34
C SER A 129 5.03 -19.42 -5.87
N GLN A 130 5.79 -20.04 -4.98
CA GLN A 130 7.04 -20.75 -5.27
C GLN A 130 8.18 -19.89 -5.87
N ASP A 131 8.06 -18.57 -5.88
CA ASP A 131 9.15 -17.66 -6.30
C ASP A 131 9.86 -17.11 -5.06
N ALA A 132 11.06 -17.61 -4.76
CA ALA A 132 11.87 -17.09 -3.68
C ALA A 132 12.46 -15.72 -4.06
N GLY A 133 12.45 -14.76 -3.15
CA GLY A 133 12.95 -13.43 -3.48
C GLY A 133 12.93 -12.45 -2.33
N LEU A 134 13.66 -11.36 -2.53
CA LEU A 134 13.79 -10.25 -1.60
C LEU A 134 13.35 -8.96 -2.29
N VAL A 135 12.55 -8.14 -1.62
CA VAL A 135 12.20 -6.77 -2.00
C VAL A 135 12.68 -5.85 -0.89
N LEU A 136 13.42 -4.80 -1.23
CA LEU A 136 13.92 -3.81 -0.27
C LEU A 136 13.32 -2.44 -0.57
N LEU A 137 12.41 -1.94 0.26
CA LEU A 137 11.79 -0.62 0.07
C LEU A 137 12.41 0.40 1.02
N SER A 138 12.54 1.66 0.58
CA SER A 138 12.67 2.76 1.53
C SER A 138 11.37 2.91 2.32
N GLN A 139 11.45 3.35 3.58
CA GLN A 139 10.25 3.61 4.39
C GLN A 139 9.38 4.71 3.76
N GLU A 140 9.98 5.69 3.08
CA GLU A 140 9.24 6.71 2.33
C GLU A 140 8.43 6.11 1.18
N LEU A 141 9.01 5.19 0.39
CA LEU A 141 8.26 4.51 -0.67
C LEU A 141 7.15 3.63 -0.09
N ALA A 142 7.43 2.93 1.02
CA ALA A 142 6.40 2.16 1.72
C ALA A 142 5.24 3.06 2.21
N ALA A 143 5.55 4.26 2.72
CA ALA A 143 4.53 5.24 3.10
C ALA A 143 3.71 5.73 1.90
N ALA A 144 4.33 5.99 0.75
CA ALA A 144 3.63 6.37 -0.47
C ALA A 144 2.70 5.25 -0.97
N LEU A 145 3.17 3.99 -0.95
CA LEU A 145 2.35 2.82 -1.31
C LEU A 145 1.17 2.63 -0.33
N LEU A 146 1.39 2.82 0.97
CA LEU A 146 0.30 2.77 1.96
C LEU A 146 -0.68 3.94 1.80
N ALA A 147 -0.22 5.12 1.40
CA ALA A 147 -1.11 6.23 1.07
C ALA A 147 -2.00 5.90 -0.14
N CYS A 148 -1.47 5.20 -1.16
CA CYS A 148 -2.29 4.67 -2.26
C CYS A 148 -3.36 3.69 -1.74
N ALA A 149 -3.02 2.82 -0.79
CA ALA A 149 -3.98 1.90 -0.17
C ALA A 149 -5.07 2.63 0.63
N LEU A 150 -4.70 3.66 1.41
CA LEU A 150 -5.64 4.50 2.15
C LEU A 150 -6.62 5.21 1.20
N PHE A 151 -6.11 5.78 0.11
CA PHE A 151 -6.93 6.46 -0.89
C PHE A 151 -7.60 5.48 -1.88
N CYS A 152 -7.46 4.17 -1.64
CA CYS A 152 -8.03 3.12 -2.47
C CYS A 152 -7.67 3.25 -3.95
N LEU A 153 -6.41 3.57 -4.27
CA LEU A 153 -5.98 3.87 -5.64
C LEU A 153 -5.43 2.67 -6.40
N PHE A 154 -5.13 1.55 -5.73
CA PHE A 154 -4.56 0.40 -6.43
C PHE A 154 -5.61 -0.27 -7.33
N PRO A 155 -5.24 -0.63 -8.57
CA PRO A 155 -6.04 -1.52 -9.39
C PRO A 155 -6.27 -2.86 -8.70
N THR A 156 -7.52 -3.30 -8.66
CA THR A 156 -7.93 -4.57 -8.03
C THR A 156 -8.40 -5.62 -9.02
N ALA A 157 -8.53 -5.26 -10.31
CA ALA A 157 -8.74 -6.21 -11.39
C ALA A 157 -7.62 -7.28 -11.37
N ASP A 158 -7.99 -8.53 -11.61
CA ASP A 158 -7.10 -9.70 -11.74
C ASP A 158 -6.27 -10.07 -10.50
N ARG A 159 -6.37 -9.33 -9.39
CA ARG A 159 -5.67 -9.67 -8.15
C ARG A 159 -6.09 -11.03 -7.61
N ALA A 160 -7.38 -11.34 -7.68
CA ALA A 160 -7.91 -12.63 -7.24
C ALA A 160 -7.37 -13.78 -8.10
N GLU A 161 -7.32 -13.61 -9.43
CA GLU A 161 -6.74 -14.60 -10.35
C GLU A 161 -5.23 -14.79 -10.10
N ALA A 162 -4.52 -13.72 -9.77
CA ALA A 162 -3.12 -13.75 -9.38
C ALA A 162 -2.87 -14.19 -7.93
N CYS A 163 -3.91 -14.60 -7.18
CA CYS A 163 -3.83 -14.96 -5.76
C CYS A 163 -3.19 -13.87 -4.87
N LEU A 164 -3.36 -12.60 -5.22
CA LEU A 164 -2.84 -11.46 -4.48
C LEU A 164 -3.86 -11.00 -3.42
N PRO A 165 -3.41 -10.64 -2.21
CA PRO A 165 -4.31 -10.17 -1.15
C PRO A 165 -4.94 -8.82 -1.52
N ALA A 166 -6.07 -8.52 -0.88
CA ALA A 166 -6.64 -7.17 -0.91
C ALA A 166 -5.61 -6.16 -0.37
N ILE A 167 -5.53 -5.00 -1.03
CA ILE A 167 -4.50 -3.98 -0.73
C ILE A 167 -5.10 -2.63 -0.37
N ASN A 168 -6.24 -2.27 -0.96
CA ASN A 168 -6.95 -1.03 -0.63
C ASN A 168 -7.66 -1.15 0.72
N PHE A 169 -7.87 -0.02 1.39
CA PHE A 169 -8.48 0.04 2.72
C PHE A 169 -10.01 0.14 2.66
N ASP A 170 -10.63 0.00 1.49
CA ASP A 170 -12.07 0.04 1.28
C ASP A 170 -12.82 -0.94 2.20
N SER A 171 -12.33 -2.17 2.30
CA SER A 171 -12.90 -3.20 3.19
C SER A 171 -12.74 -2.86 4.68
N LEU A 172 -11.66 -2.16 5.06
CA LEU A 172 -11.42 -1.72 6.43
C LEU A 172 -12.40 -0.62 6.84
N PHE A 173 -12.61 0.39 5.99
CA PHE A 173 -13.59 1.45 6.25
C PHE A 173 -15.03 0.91 6.18
N ALA A 174 -15.34 0.06 5.19
CA ALA A 174 -16.66 -0.57 5.11
C ALA A 174 -17.00 -1.41 6.36
N ALA A 175 -16.00 -2.00 7.02
CA ALA A 175 -16.21 -2.78 8.23
C ALA A 175 -16.68 -1.94 9.43
N LEU A 176 -16.44 -0.62 9.45
CA LEU A 176 -16.95 0.28 10.48
C LEU A 176 -18.48 0.35 10.48
N CYS A 177 -19.11 0.23 9.32
CA CYS A 177 -20.57 0.34 9.17
C CYS A 177 -21.34 -0.91 9.63
N TYR A 178 -20.76 -2.11 9.51
CA TYR A 178 -21.50 -3.38 9.74
C TYR A 178 -21.42 -3.92 11.15
N ASN A 179 -20.31 -3.64 11.84
CA ASN A 179 -19.99 -4.28 13.09
C ASN A 179 -19.18 -3.27 13.89
N SER A 180 -19.85 -2.49 14.74
CA SER A 180 -19.31 -1.48 15.69
C SER A 180 -18.32 -2.05 16.71
N ARG A 181 -17.56 -3.08 16.32
CA ARG A 181 -16.42 -3.61 17.02
C ARG A 181 -15.42 -2.48 17.14
N GLN A 182 -15.29 -1.99 18.37
CA GLN A 182 -14.25 -1.07 18.81
C GLN A 182 -12.87 -1.44 18.22
N SER A 183 -12.59 -2.74 18.03
CA SER A 183 -11.36 -3.21 17.36
C SER A 183 -11.13 -2.67 15.94
N GLN A 184 -12.17 -2.45 15.12
CA GLN A 184 -11.99 -1.92 13.76
C GLN A 184 -11.69 -0.43 13.79
N GLU A 185 -12.41 0.32 14.63
CA GLU A 185 -12.09 1.73 14.88
C GLU A 185 -10.64 1.91 15.36
N GLN A 186 -10.18 1.08 16.31
CA GLN A 186 -8.80 1.17 16.80
C GLN A 186 -7.75 0.85 15.73
N LYS A 187 -8.05 -0.04 14.78
CA LYS A 187 -7.17 -0.28 13.61
C LYS A 187 -7.09 0.95 12.72
N VAL A 188 -8.23 1.59 12.42
CA VAL A 188 -8.25 2.81 11.59
C VAL A 188 -7.53 3.96 12.31
N ARG A 189 -7.74 4.15 13.62
CA ARG A 189 -6.99 5.14 14.42
C ARG A 189 -5.49 4.90 14.39
N CYS A 190 -5.04 3.65 14.50
CA CYS A 190 -3.63 3.29 14.40
C CYS A 190 -3.03 3.68 13.05
N LEU A 191 -3.75 3.40 11.94
CA LEU A 191 -3.31 3.75 10.60
C LEU A 191 -3.29 5.27 10.37
N VAL A 192 -4.33 5.98 10.83
CA VAL A 192 -4.38 7.45 10.74
C VAL A 192 -3.22 8.08 11.52
N HIS A 193 -2.89 7.55 12.70
CA HIS A 193 -1.72 7.98 13.46
C HIS A 193 -0.40 7.66 12.74
N TYR A 194 -0.29 6.51 12.08
CA TYR A 194 0.87 6.20 11.23
C TYR A 194 1.04 7.27 10.13
N PHE A 195 -0.05 7.64 9.44
CA PHE A 195 0.00 8.65 8.39
C PHE A 195 0.38 10.04 8.90
N ASP A 196 -0.16 10.45 10.04
CA ASP A 196 0.25 11.67 10.75
C ASP A 196 1.78 11.67 10.97
N ARG A 197 2.34 10.60 11.55
CA ARG A 197 3.78 10.49 11.82
C ARG A 197 4.66 10.56 10.58
N VAL A 198 4.32 9.85 9.50
CA VAL A 198 5.14 9.86 8.27
C VAL A 198 5.01 11.17 7.48
N THR A 199 3.91 11.91 7.68
CA THR A 199 3.76 13.26 7.12
C THR A 199 4.46 14.34 7.93
N ALA A 200 4.57 14.16 9.26
CA ALA A 200 5.30 15.08 10.13
C ALA A 200 6.82 14.95 9.97
N SER A 201 7.34 13.75 9.73
CA SER A 201 8.76 13.50 9.49
C SER A 201 8.95 12.35 8.51
N THR A 202 9.58 12.62 7.36
CA THR A 202 9.86 11.61 6.35
C THR A 202 10.76 10.51 6.92
N PRO A 203 10.33 9.24 6.89
CA PRO A 203 11.13 8.13 7.42
C PRO A 203 12.26 7.77 6.44
N THR A 204 13.47 7.57 6.98
CA THR A 204 14.71 7.42 6.19
C THR A 204 15.28 6.00 6.17
N GLY A 205 14.71 5.06 6.93
CA GLY A 205 15.15 3.67 6.95
C GLY A 205 14.69 2.87 5.75
N SER A 206 15.01 1.57 5.77
CA SER A 206 14.59 0.59 4.76
C SER A 206 13.88 -0.59 5.40
N VAL A 207 12.98 -1.21 4.64
CA VAL A 207 12.22 -2.40 5.04
C VAL A 207 12.39 -3.48 3.98
N SER A 208 12.77 -4.68 4.40
CA SER A 208 12.92 -5.83 3.50
C SER A 208 11.78 -6.83 3.66
N PHE A 209 11.25 -7.31 2.54
CA PHE A 209 10.28 -8.39 2.48
C PHE A 209 10.91 -9.58 1.76
N GLU A 210 11.02 -10.72 2.43
CA GLU A 210 11.64 -11.93 1.90
C GLU A 210 10.61 -13.06 1.80
N ARG A 211 10.45 -13.62 0.61
CA ARG A 211 9.73 -14.88 0.41
C ARG A 211 10.75 -16.02 0.36
N LYS A 212 10.72 -16.89 1.37
CA LYS A 212 11.53 -18.12 1.40
C LYS A 212 10.70 -19.29 0.88
N VAL A 213 11.29 -20.08 -0.02
CA VAL A 213 10.69 -21.30 -0.55
C VAL A 213 11.63 -22.45 -0.17
N LEU A 214 11.13 -23.37 0.65
CA LEU A 214 11.90 -24.56 1.04
C LEU A 214 11.69 -25.64 -0.03
N PRO A 215 12.75 -26.12 -0.69
CA PRO A 215 12.62 -27.13 -1.72
C PRO A 215 12.16 -28.46 -1.11
N ARG A 216 11.30 -29.21 -1.82
CA ARG A 216 10.81 -30.53 -1.37
C ARG A 216 11.88 -31.61 -1.44
N ARG A 217 12.87 -31.45 -2.32
CA ARG A 217 14.00 -32.35 -2.48
C ARG A 217 15.29 -31.55 -2.33
N PRO A 218 16.38 -32.16 -1.82
CA PRO A 218 17.67 -31.47 -1.76
C PRO A 218 18.16 -31.25 -3.18
N GLU A 219 18.18 -29.99 -3.63
CA GLU A 219 18.81 -29.60 -4.89
C GLU A 219 20.29 -29.21 -4.69
N SER A 220 20.76 -29.22 -3.43
CA SER A 220 22.16 -29.05 -2.96
C SER A 220 22.13 -29.03 -1.41
N ASP A 221 23.25 -28.70 -0.73
CA ASP A 221 23.43 -28.57 0.74
C ASP A 221 22.46 -27.59 1.47
N GLY A 222 21.35 -27.20 0.84
CA GLY A 222 20.31 -26.34 1.40
C GLY A 222 19.33 -27.07 2.32
N ILE A 223 18.64 -26.28 3.15
CA ILE A 223 17.56 -26.77 4.03
C ILE A 223 16.37 -27.17 3.16
N THR A 224 16.07 -28.46 3.12
CA THR A 224 14.88 -29.00 2.47
C THR A 224 13.68 -28.96 3.39
N TYR A 225 12.48 -29.03 2.82
CA TYR A 225 11.28 -29.34 3.59
C TYR A 225 11.37 -30.78 4.11
N PRO A 226 11.50 -31.02 5.44
CA PRO A 226 11.58 -32.37 5.99
C PRO A 226 10.27 -33.12 5.79
N ASP A 227 10.36 -34.34 5.27
CA ASP A 227 9.22 -35.26 5.21
C ASP A 227 8.94 -35.89 6.59
N MET A 228 7.82 -36.61 6.71
CA MET A 228 7.45 -37.22 7.99
C MET A 228 8.50 -38.20 8.52
N ASP A 229 9.17 -38.94 7.63
CA ASP A 229 10.22 -39.87 8.01
C ASP A 229 11.45 -39.15 8.57
N THR A 230 11.81 -37.99 7.99
CA THR A 230 12.87 -37.11 8.47
C THR A 230 12.56 -36.60 9.86
N TRP A 231 11.32 -36.18 10.11
CA TRP A 231 10.87 -35.77 11.44
C TRP A 231 10.93 -36.92 12.45
N MET A 232 10.44 -38.11 12.09
CA MET A 232 10.43 -39.28 12.99
C MET A 232 11.84 -39.78 13.34
N LYS A 233 12.80 -39.64 12.42
CA LYS A 233 14.19 -40.06 12.60
C LYS A 233 15.11 -38.97 13.16
N SER A 234 14.58 -37.76 13.37
CA SER A 234 15.38 -36.64 13.86
C SER A 234 15.85 -36.90 15.29
N GLY A 235 17.18 -36.96 15.47
CA GLY A 235 17.83 -37.02 16.78
C GLY A 235 18.30 -35.66 17.30
N VAL A 236 17.90 -34.56 16.65
CA VAL A 236 18.32 -33.21 17.05
C VAL A 236 17.77 -32.92 18.45
N PRO A 237 18.62 -32.57 19.43
CA PRO A 237 18.15 -32.28 20.79
C PRO A 237 17.25 -31.05 20.77
N LEU A 238 16.30 -31.01 21.70
CA LEU A 238 15.47 -29.83 21.90
C LEU A 238 16.37 -28.63 22.20
N CYS A 239 16.03 -27.48 21.59
CA CYS A 239 16.67 -26.23 21.95
C CYS A 239 16.28 -25.84 23.39
N THR A 240 17.09 -24.99 24.01
CA THR A 240 16.74 -24.41 25.31
C THR A 240 15.49 -23.55 25.15
N PHE A 241 14.49 -23.75 26.01
CA PHE A 241 13.44 -22.76 26.18
C PHE A 241 14.08 -21.50 26.78
N ARG A 242 13.99 -20.38 26.05
CA ARG A 242 14.33 -19.05 26.56
C ARG A 242 13.12 -18.43 27.23
#